data_AF-A0A7X4JJ62-F1
#
_entry.id   AF-A0A7X4JJ62-F1
#
_cell.length_a   1.000
_cell.length_b   1.000
_cell.length_c   1.000
_cell.angle_alpha   90.00
_cell.angle_beta   90.00
_cell.angle_gamma   90.00
#
_symmetry.space_group_name_H-M   'P 1'
#
loop_
_entity.id
_entity.type
_entity.pdbx_description
1 polymer ?
#
loop_
_entity_poly.entity_id
_entity_poly.type
_entity_poly.pdbx_seq_one_letter_code
_entity_poly.pdbx_strand_id
1 'polypeptide(L)'
;MTSGFRADGGKDLLQDGRGALAVGDPIVLVATAGDGRGQALASCQAILESLKHHAPFWKKELGHAGERWIPGNTPYGSRQPE
;
A
#
# COMPACT_ATOMS: atom_id res chain seq x y z
N MET A 1 -21.32 -16.82 3.99
CA MET A 1 -22.37 -15.98 3.37
C MET A 1 -22.03 -14.56 3.77
N THR A 2 -21.41 -13.73 2.94
CA THR A 2 -21.95 -13.00 1.78
C THR A 2 -20.88 -13.02 0.67
N SER A 3 -21.06 -13.74 -0.43
CA SER A 3 -21.74 -13.33 -1.68
C SER A 3 -21.02 -12.21 -2.46
N GLY A 4 -20.59 -12.57 -3.68
CA GLY A 4 -20.62 -11.70 -4.86
C GLY A 4 -19.33 -10.96 -5.19
N PHE A 5 -18.51 -11.51 -6.09
CA PHE A 5 -17.45 -10.76 -6.76
C PHE A 5 -17.72 -10.71 -8.26
N ARG A 6 -18.00 -9.51 -8.77
CA ARG A 6 -17.84 -9.17 -10.19
C ARG A 6 -17.18 -7.79 -10.24
N ALA A 7 -15.91 -7.77 -10.61
CA ALA A 7 -15.20 -6.55 -10.93
C ALA A 7 -14.81 -6.61 -12.41
N ASP A 8 -15.56 -5.88 -13.23
CA ASP A 8 -15.20 -5.51 -14.60
C ASP A 8 -14.38 -4.20 -14.51
N GLY A 9 -13.15 -4.21 -15.02
CA GLY A 9 -12.23 -3.07 -14.99
C GLY A 9 -10.96 -3.35 -14.16
N GLY A 10 -9.79 -3.18 -14.78
CA GLY A 10 -8.47 -3.56 -14.25
C GLY A 10 -8.22 -3.12 -12.80
N LYS A 11 -7.67 -4.04 -12.00
CA LYS A 11 -7.54 -3.88 -10.54
C LYS A 11 -6.14 -4.28 -10.06
N ASP A 12 -5.36 -3.28 -9.64
CA ASP A 12 -4.16 -3.50 -8.86
C ASP A 12 -4.56 -4.00 -7.46
N LEU A 13 -4.18 -5.22 -7.12
CA LEU A 13 -4.58 -5.89 -5.88
C LEU A 13 -3.38 -6.03 -4.96
N LEU A 14 -3.31 -5.21 -3.91
CA LEU A 14 -2.31 -5.42 -2.88
C LEU A 14 -2.80 -6.54 -1.96
N GLN A 15 -1.96 -7.55 -1.72
CA GLN A 15 -2.23 -8.60 -0.73
C GLN A 15 -1.40 -8.26 0.51
N ASP A 16 -2.07 -7.89 1.61
CA ASP A 16 -1.43 -7.92 2.93
C ASP A 16 -1.67 -9.31 3.55
N GLY A 17 -0.95 -9.66 4.62
CA GLY A 17 -1.14 -10.96 5.29
C GLY A 17 -2.55 -11.23 5.84
N ARG A 18 -3.51 -10.31 5.64
CA ARG A 18 -4.90 -10.38 6.10
C ARG A 18 -5.94 -10.30 4.95
N GLY A 19 -5.56 -10.02 3.71
CA GLY A 19 -6.46 -10.14 2.55
C GLY A 19 -6.14 -9.23 1.36
N ALA A 20 -7.07 -9.24 0.40
CA ALA A 20 -7.04 -8.44 -0.81
C ALA A 20 -7.53 -7.00 -0.55
N LEU A 21 -6.72 -6.01 -0.95
CA LEU A 21 -7.08 -4.58 -0.90
C LEU A 21 -7.54 -4.11 -2.28
N ALA A 22 -8.64 -3.37 -2.32
CA ALA A 22 -9.11 -2.70 -3.53
C ALA A 22 -8.36 -1.37 -3.76
N VAL A 23 -8.46 -0.85 -4.98
CA VAL A 23 -7.92 0.47 -5.31
C VAL A 23 -8.62 1.53 -4.45
N GLY A 24 -7.83 2.33 -3.73
CA GLY A 24 -8.33 3.37 -2.82
C GLY A 24 -8.45 2.92 -1.37
N ASP A 25 -8.30 1.62 -1.07
CA ASP A 25 -8.33 1.15 0.31
C ASP A 25 -7.08 1.62 1.08
N PRO A 26 -7.23 1.99 2.37
CA PRO A 26 -6.09 2.33 3.20
C PRO A 26 -5.24 1.08 3.46
N ILE A 27 -3.95 1.17 3.10
CA ILE A 27 -2.99 0.07 3.23
C ILE A 27 -2.30 0.10 4.60
N VAL A 28 -2.00 1.29 5.11
CA VAL A 28 -1.31 1.51 6.39
C VAL A 28 -1.96 2.69 7.11
N LEU A 29 -2.23 2.52 8.40
CA LEU A 29 -2.63 3.61 9.30
C LEU A 29 -1.54 3.80 10.36
N VAL A 30 -1.03 5.03 10.47
CA VAL A 30 -0.07 5.44 11.52
C VAL A 30 -0.71 6.56 12.34
N ALA A 31 -0.81 6.37 13.64
CA ALA A 31 -1.29 7.37 14.58
C ALA A 31 -0.23 7.61 15.66
N THR A 32 0.11 8.88 15.90
CA THR A 32 1.11 9.29 16.88
C THR A 32 0.57 10.41 17.76
N ALA A 33 1.04 10.45 19.00
CA ALA A 33 0.79 11.54 19.93
C ALA A 33 2.12 12.08 20.45
N GLY A 34 2.15 13.34 20.86
CA GLY A 34 3.32 13.99 21.43
C GLY A 34 2.95 15.31 22.09
N ASP A 35 3.87 15.88 22.86
CA ASP A 35 3.65 17.09 23.68
C ASP A 35 3.30 18.33 22.86
N GLY A 36 3.54 18.28 21.55
CA GLY A 36 3.06 19.26 20.60
C GLY A 36 2.99 18.70 19.19
N ARG A 37 2.29 19.43 18.30
CA ARG A 37 2.09 19.02 16.91
C ARG A 37 3.40 18.69 16.17
N GLY A 38 4.48 19.41 16.47
CA GLY A 38 5.79 19.19 15.85
C GLY A 38 6.35 17.80 16.13
N GLN A 39 6.29 17.37 17.40
CA GLN A 39 6.79 16.06 17.81
C GLN A 39 5.92 14.91 17.28
N ALA A 40 4.59 15.09 17.29
CA ALA A 40 3.66 14.11 16.75
C ALA A 40 3.87 13.91 15.24
N LEU A 41 4.00 15.00 14.48
CA LEU A 41 4.24 14.96 13.03
C LEU A 41 5.60 14.32 12.69
N ALA A 42 6.67 14.70 13.38
CA ALA A 42 7.99 14.14 13.17
C ALA A 42 8.01 12.61 13.44
N SER A 43 7.34 12.18 14.50
CA SER A 43 7.23 10.76 14.84
C SER A 43 6.44 9.98 13.78
N CYS A 44 5.33 10.53 13.29
CA CYS A 44 4.53 9.90 12.25
C CYS A 44 5.34 9.72 10.95
N GLN A 45 6.08 10.76 10.57
CA GLN A 45 6.96 10.73 9.40
C GLN A 45 8.07 9.68 9.55
N ALA A 46 8.73 9.62 10.71
CA ALA A 46 9.78 8.64 10.97
C ALA A 46 9.26 7.19 10.87
N ILE A 47 8.06 6.92 11.41
CA ILE A 47 7.43 5.59 11.33
C ILE A 47 7.10 5.25 9.88
N LEU A 48 6.50 6.18 9.13
CA LEU A 48 6.18 5.98 7.72
C LEU A 48 7.41 5.67 6.87
N GLU A 49 8.50 6.42 7.06
CA GLU A 49 9.75 6.17 6.36
C GLU A 49 10.35 4.82 6.71
N SER A 50 10.37 4.44 8.00
CA SER A 50 10.84 3.12 8.43
C SER A 50 10.02 1.99 7.81
N LEU A 51 8.68 2.12 7.80
CA LEU A 51 7.78 1.14 7.18
C LEU A 51 8.06 1.00 5.67
N LYS A 52 8.21 2.11 4.95
CA LYS A 52 8.51 2.09 3.51
C LYS A 52 9.86 1.42 3.17
N HIS A 53 10.83 1.45 4.07
CA HIS A 53 12.17 0.90 3.81
C HIS A 53 12.36 -0.53 4.31
N HIS A 54 11.72 -0.88 5.43
CA HIS A 54 12.03 -2.12 6.15
C HIS A 54 10.86 -3.10 6.20
N ALA A 55 9.63 -2.65 5.97
CA ALA A 55 8.51 -3.59 6.01
C ALA A 55 8.54 -4.49 4.76
N PRO A 56 8.34 -5.81 4.93
CA PRO A 56 8.26 -6.72 3.80
C PRO A 56 6.86 -6.60 3.18
N PHE A 57 6.69 -5.67 2.25
CA PHE A 57 5.48 -5.58 1.44
C PHE A 57 5.58 -6.52 0.24
N TRP A 58 4.52 -7.29 0.01
CA TRP A 58 4.39 -8.13 -1.17
C TRP A 58 3.20 -7.65 -2.01
N LYS A 59 3.49 -6.89 -3.09
CA LYS A 59 2.46 -6.41 -4.02
C LYS A 59 2.31 -7.37 -5.19
N LYS A 60 1.06 -7.72 -5.53
CA LYS A 60 0.73 -8.60 -6.66
C LYS A 60 -0.22 -7.88 -7.63
N GLU A 61 0.29 -7.41 -8.75
CA GLU A 61 -0.55 -6.77 -9.75
C GLU A 61 -1.37 -7.82 -10.53
N LEU A 62 -2.65 -7.53 -10.73
CA LEU A 62 -3.60 -8.37 -11.45
C LEU A 62 -4.09 -7.62 -12.69
N GLY A 63 -3.54 -7.98 -13.84
CA GLY A 63 -3.83 -7.32 -15.13
C GLY A 63 -4.37 -8.29 -16.18
N HIS A 64 -4.68 -7.76 -17.37
CA HIS A 64 -5.18 -8.56 -18.50
C HIS A 64 -4.18 -9.63 -18.97
N ALA A 65 -2.88 -9.40 -18.78
CA ALA A 65 -1.81 -10.34 -19.11
C ALA A 65 -1.57 -11.40 -18.02
N GLY A 66 -2.35 -11.41 -16.94
CA GLY A 66 -2.22 -12.34 -15.82
C GLY A 66 -1.72 -11.66 -14.54
N GLU A 67 -1.11 -12.47 -13.67
CA GLU A 67 -0.73 -12.07 -12.32
C GLU A 67 0.79 -11.92 -12.20
N ARG A 68 1.27 -10.84 -11.55
CA ARG A 68 2.70 -10.61 -11.36
C ARG A 68 3.04 -10.08 -9.97
N TRP A 69 4.02 -10.69 -9.32
CA TRP A 69 4.62 -10.15 -8.09
C TRP A 69 5.57 -9.00 -8.42
N ILE A 70 5.43 -7.91 -7.66
CA ILE A 70 6.28 -6.72 -7.80
C ILE A 70 7.44 -6.83 -6.80
N PRO A 71 8.69 -6.86 -7.27
CA PRO A 71 9.85 -6.94 -6.40
C PRO A 71 10.17 -5.58 -5.78
N GLY A 72 10.22 -5.54 -4.45
CA GLY A 72 10.67 -4.37 -3.70
C GLY A 72 9.73 -3.17 -3.76
N ASN A 73 10.14 -2.09 -3.07
CA ASN A 73 9.40 -0.83 -3.11
C ASN A 73 9.82 0.01 -4.32
N THR A 74 8.82 0.55 -5.02
CA THR A 74 9.05 1.49 -6.12
C THR A 74 9.68 2.79 -5.57
N PRO A 75 10.79 3.28 -6.16
CA PRO A 75 11.36 4.56 -5.78
C PRO A 75 10.37 5.72 -5.99
N TYR A 76 10.38 6.69 -5.08
CA TYR A 76 9.57 7.89 -5.24
C TYR A 76 9.95 8.62 -6.54
N GLY A 77 8.96 8.91 -7.41
CA GLY A 77 9.14 9.67 -8.65
C GLY A 77 9.35 8.86 -9.93
N SER A 78 9.31 7.52 -9.89
CA SER A 78 9.55 6.69 -11.09
C SER A 78 8.33 6.49 -12.01
N ARG A 79 7.22 7.21 -11.78
CA ARG A 79 6.08 7.18 -12.71
C ARG A 79 6.47 8.02 -13.93
N GLN A 80 7.00 7.37 -14.97
CA GLN A 80 7.10 8.00 -16.28
C GLN A 80 5.68 8.19 -16.82
N PRO A 81 5.28 9.41 -17.22
CA PRO A 81 4.04 9.60 -17.96
C PRO A 81 4.17 8.89 -19.30
N GLU A 82 3.15 8.12 -19.68
CA GLU A 82 3.00 7.53 -21.01
C GLU A 82 2.69 8.58 -22.09
#